data_AF-A0A846BQ04-F1
#
_entry.id   AF-A0A846BQ04-F1
#
_cell.length_a   1.000
_cell.length_b   1.000
_cell.length_c   1.000
_cell.angle_alpha   90.00
_cell.angle_beta   90.00
_cell.angle_gamma   90.00
#
_symmetry.space_group_name_H-M   'P 1'
#
loop_
_entity.id
_entity.type
_entity.pdbx_description
1 polymer ?
#
loop_
_entity_poly.entity_id
_entity_poly.type
_entity_poly.pdbx_seq_one_letter_code
_entity_poly.pdbx_strand_id
1 'polypeptide(L)' 'MSFFLGCAVWAYKGWIGEFYPPGSKAGEFLSLYCQRFTTVEGNTTFYSVPNQE' A
#
# COMPACT_ATOMS: atom_id res chain seq x y z
N MET A 1 5.42 -11.43 21.85
CA MET A 1 5.65 -11.64 20.40
C MET A 1 4.84 -10.59 19.67
N SER A 2 5.45 -9.76 18.82
CA SER A 2 4.73 -8.78 18.01
C SER A 2 4.59 -9.32 16.60
N PHE A 3 3.36 -9.41 16.08
CA PHE A 3 3.09 -9.81 14.71
C PHE A 3 2.87 -8.57 13.85
N PHE A 4 3.47 -8.56 12.66
CA PHE A 4 3.20 -7.56 11.64
C PHE A 4 2.31 -8.19 10.57
N LEU A 5 1.21 -7.53 10.24
CA LEU A 5 0.24 -8.01 9.25
C LEU A 5 0.09 -7.02 8.10
N GLY A 6 0.00 -7.56 6.89
CA GLY A 6 -0.10 -6.79 5.65
C GLY A 6 -0.38 -7.66 4.43
N CYS A 7 -0.49 -7.02 3.28
CA CYS A 7 -0.76 -7.60 1.97
C CYS A 7 0.44 -7.40 1.04
N ALA A 8 0.51 -8.20 -0.03
CA ALA A 8 1.44 -8.02 -1.15
C ALA A 8 1.01 -6.94 -2.16
N VAL A 9 0.09 -6.06 -1.74
CA VAL A 9 -0.41 -4.95 -2.53
C VAL A 9 -0.92 -3.85 -1.62
N TRP A 10 -0.62 -2.60 -1.96
CA TRP A 10 -1.27 -1.42 -1.39
C TRP A 10 -1.93 -0.55 -2.47
N ALA A 11 -1.40 -0.54 -3.69
CA ALA A 11 -1.87 0.37 -4.74
C ALA A 11 -3.05 -0.17 -5.58
N TYR A 12 -3.96 -0.94 -5.00
CA TYR A 12 -5.09 -1.54 -5.72
C TYR A 12 -6.28 -0.58 -5.84
N LYS A 13 -6.58 -0.12 -7.06
CA LYS A 13 -7.67 0.86 -7.31
C LYS A 13 -9.08 0.34 -6.96
N GLY A 14 -9.31 -0.98 -7.03
CA GLY A 14 -10.61 -1.58 -6.69
C GLY A 14 -10.99 -1.45 -5.21
N TRP A 15 -10.10 -0.93 -4.37
CA TRP A 15 -10.36 -0.64 -2.97
C TRP A 15 -10.99 0.73 -2.72
N ILE A 16 -11.05 1.62 -3.72
CA ILE A 16 -11.73 2.92 -3.56
C ILE A 16 -13.23 2.68 -3.32
N GLY A 17 -13.75 3.26 -2.23
CA GLY A 17 -15.14 3.14 -1.80
C GLY A 17 -15.37 2.09 -0.72
N GLU A 18 -14.47 1.10 -0.59
CA GLU A 18 -14.60 0.01 0.39
C GLU A 18 -13.50 0.10 1.47
N PHE A 19 -12.24 0.10 1.02
CA PHE A 19 -11.07 0.14 1.90
C PHE A 19 -10.41 1.52 1.92
N TYR A 20 -10.43 2.24 0.79
CA TYR A 20 -10.05 3.65 0.71
C TYR A 20 -11.28 4.55 0.63
N PRO A 21 -11.27 5.76 1.20
CA PRO A 21 -12.36 6.71 1.05
C PRO A 21 -12.73 6.95 -0.44
N PRO A 22 -14.00 7.23 -0.75
CA PRO A 22 -14.41 7.64 -2.09
C PRO A 22 -13.60 8.85 -2.57
N GLY A 23 -13.11 8.78 -3.81
CA GLY A 23 -12.33 9.87 -4.42
C GLY A 23 -10.84 9.89 -4.08
N SER A 24 -10.33 8.92 -3.30
CA SER A 24 -8.88 8.80 -3.03
C SER A 24 -8.06 8.67 -4.32
N LYS A 25 -6.97 9.43 -4.38
CA LYS A 25 -5.98 9.45 -5.47
C LYS A 25 -4.89 8.41 -5.20
N ALA A 26 -4.25 7.94 -6.26
CA ALA A 26 -3.22 6.90 -6.17
C ALA A 26 -2.04 7.27 -5.25
N GLY A 27 -1.64 8.55 -5.21
CA GLY A 27 -0.59 9.03 -4.32
C GLY A 27 -0.93 8.94 -2.82
N GLU A 28 -2.21 8.77 -2.47
CA GLU A 28 -2.67 8.67 -1.08
C GLU A 28 -2.71 7.22 -0.60
N PHE A 29 -2.66 6.23 -1.49
CA PHE A 29 -2.94 4.83 -1.17
C PHE A 29 -2.01 4.25 -0.11
N LEU A 30 -0.70 4.50 -0.18
CA LEU A 30 0.23 3.97 0.81
C LEU A 30 -0.04 4.57 2.20
N SER A 31 -0.29 5.89 2.26
CA SER A 31 -0.64 6.58 3.52
C SER A 31 -1.94 6.02 4.11
N LEU A 32 -2.97 5.84 3.29
CA LEU A 32 -4.25 5.27 3.71
C LEU A 32 -4.13 3.81 4.15
N TYR A 33 -3.33 3.02 3.44
CA TYR A 33 -3.07 1.62 3.78
C TYR A 33 -2.37 1.49 5.15
N CYS A 34 -1.36 2.34 5.42
CA CYS A 34 -0.62 2.35 6.68
C CYS A 34 -1.48 2.73 7.91
N GLN A 35 -2.68 3.28 7.72
CA GLN A 35 -3.62 3.52 8.81
C GLN A 35 -4.29 2.23 9.33
N ARG A 36 -4.19 1.12 8.57
CA ARG A 36 -4.87 -0.14 8.87
C ARG A 36 -3.90 -1.32 9.04
N PHE A 37 -2.81 -1.34 8.28
CA PHE A 37 -1.79 -2.38 8.35
C PHE A 37 -0.43 -1.82 8.70
N THR A 38 0.39 -2.65 9.34
CA THR A 38 1.72 -2.27 9.85
C THR A 38 2.85 -2.67 8.90
N THR A 39 2.56 -3.45 7.86
CA THR A 39 3.55 -3.88 6.87
C THR A 39 2.92 -4.07 5.49
N VAL A 40 3.75 -4.11 4.47
CA VAL A 40 3.40 -4.37 3.07
C VAL A 40 4.57 -5.07 2.41
N GLU A 41 4.28 -6.06 1.56
CA GLU A 41 5.31 -6.67 0.71
C GLU A 41 5.46 -5.84 -0.57
N GLY A 42 6.68 -5.42 -0.86
CA GLY A 42 7.03 -4.69 -2.07
C GLY A 42 7.74 -5.58 -3.08
N ASN A 43 7.18 -5.72 -4.28
CA ASN A 43 7.80 -6.42 -5.41
C ASN A 43 8.33 -5.45 -6.49
N THR A 44 8.37 -4.15 -6.21
CA THR A 44 8.75 -3.10 -7.17
C THR A 44 10.15 -3.29 -7.74
N THR A 45 11.07 -3.79 -6.93
CA THR A 45 12.47 -4.11 -7.30
C THR A 45 12.60 -5.19 -8.37
N PHE A 46 11.56 -6.03 -8.55
CA PHE A 46 11.52 -6.99 -9.66
C PHE A 46 11.43 -6.30 -11.02
N TYR A 47 10.80 -5.13 -11.08
CA TYR A 47 10.55 -4.39 -12.32
C TYR A 47 11.53 -3.23 -12.52
N SER A 48 11.99 -2.61 -11.45
CA SER A 48 12.96 -1.52 -11.48
C SER A 48 13.65 -1.39 -10.14
N VAL A 49 14.97 -1.21 -10.15
CA VAL A 49 15.71 -0.82 -8.95
C VAL A 49 15.33 0.64 -8.63
N PRO A 50 14.84 0.94 -7.42
CA PRO A 50 14.55 2.31 -7.03
C PRO A 50 15.84 3.12 -6.95
N ASN A 51 15.74 4.42 -7.20
CA ASN A 51 16.80 5.35 -6.84
C ASN A 51 16.68 5.66 -5.33
N GLN A 52 17.56 6.52 -4.81
CA GLN A 52 17.62 6.80 -3.37
C GLN A 52 16.48 7.72 -2.87
N GLU A 53 15.71 8.33 -3.77
CA GLU A 53 14.66 9.34 -3.50
C GLU A 53 13.24 8.79 -3.71
#